data_AF-A0A4W5JV54-F1
#
_entry.id   AF-A0A4W5JV54-F1
#
_cell.length_a   1.000
_cell.length_b   1.000
_cell.length_c   1.000
_cell.angle_alpha   90.00
_cell.angle_beta   90.00
_cell.angle_gamma   90.00
#
_symmetry.space_group_name_H-M   'P 1'
#
loop_
_entity.id
_entity.type
_entity.pdbx_description
1 polymer ?
#
loop_
_entity_poly.entity_id
_entity_poly.type
_entity_poly.pdbx_seq_one_letter_code
_entity_poly.pdbx_strand_id
1 'polypeptide(L)'
;MFPTSLLLVLAAVYCEFWGTDISTLVYWGVIEFWKCNKQLFLICLFCFTAVQGQSLTSSEPEVKKLGESVTLSCTVSGISMGSNWMHWIRQKPGKGLEWIGCINTGTTAYYAQSLQGQFTITKDSSKNQLYLKVNSLKTEDSAVYYCARDTVTQDPAAPYKN
;
A
#
# COMPACT_ATOMS: atom_id res chain seq x y z
N MET A 1 68.21 -15.49 -15.14
CA MET A 1 67.12 -16.35 -14.64
C MET A 1 66.52 -15.63 -13.46
N PHE A 2 65.49 -14.81 -13.69
CA PHE A 2 64.98 -13.89 -12.66
C PHE A 2 63.84 -14.55 -11.87
N PRO A 3 63.80 -14.36 -10.54
CA PRO A 3 62.83 -14.99 -9.65
C PRO A 3 61.43 -14.40 -9.84
N THR A 4 60.44 -15.27 -9.79
CA THR A 4 59.00 -15.05 -10.04
C THR A 4 58.33 -14.01 -9.13
N SER A 5 59.01 -13.54 -8.08
CA SER A 5 58.53 -12.50 -7.17
C SER A 5 58.66 -11.06 -7.72
N LEU A 6 59.53 -10.82 -8.70
CA LEU A 6 59.76 -9.48 -9.27
C LEU A 6 58.75 -9.10 -10.37
N LEU A 7 58.08 -10.10 -10.98
CA LEU A 7 57.01 -9.92 -11.98
C LEU A 7 55.68 -9.48 -11.36
N LEU A 8 55.41 -9.84 -10.11
CA LEU A 8 54.22 -9.39 -9.37
C LEU A 8 54.30 -7.93 -8.94
N VAL A 9 55.50 -7.41 -8.69
CA VAL A 9 55.70 -6.00 -8.31
C VAL A 9 55.63 -5.08 -9.53
N LEU A 10 55.98 -5.55 -10.74
CA LEU A 10 55.87 -4.77 -11.97
C LEU A 10 54.43 -4.69 -12.51
N ALA A 11 53.60 -5.72 -12.29
CA ALA A 11 52.17 -5.66 -12.61
C ALA A 11 51.39 -4.67 -11.72
N ALA A 12 51.90 -4.41 -10.50
CA ALA A 12 51.32 -3.46 -9.56
C ALA A 12 51.64 -1.98 -9.89
N VAL A 13 52.53 -1.70 -10.84
CA VAL A 13 53.04 -0.33 -11.10
C VAL A 13 52.58 0.24 -12.45
N TYR A 14 51.99 -0.56 -13.35
CA TYR A 14 51.61 -0.08 -14.69
C TYR A 14 50.13 -0.31 -15.00
N CYS A 15 49.24 0.39 -14.29
CA CYS A 15 48.29 1.31 -14.96
C CYS A 15 47.50 2.08 -13.90
N GLU A 16 48.15 3.05 -13.29
CA GLU A 16 47.48 4.11 -12.56
C GLU A 16 47.58 5.41 -13.38
N PHE A 17 46.42 6.09 -13.50
CA PHE A 17 46.17 7.46 -14.02
C PHE A 17 46.11 7.64 -15.55
N TRP A 18 44.98 7.99 -16.19
CA TRP A 18 43.94 8.95 -15.82
C TRP A 18 42.56 8.57 -16.39
N GLY A 19 41.47 8.74 -15.61
CA GLY A 19 40.10 8.75 -16.13
C GLY A 19 39.10 7.96 -15.27
N THR A 20 38.61 8.58 -14.21
CA THR A 20 37.59 8.04 -13.30
C THR A 20 36.23 7.85 -13.99
N ASP A 21 35.66 6.65 -13.94
CA ASP A 21 34.21 6.44 -13.96
C ASP A 21 33.79 5.34 -12.95
N ILE A 22 32.89 5.69 -12.03
CA ILE A 22 32.41 4.88 -10.90
C ILE A 22 31.58 3.66 -11.39
N SER A 23 31.19 3.64 -12.66
CA SER A 23 30.41 2.58 -13.29
C SER A 23 31.12 1.22 -13.39
N THR A 24 32.46 1.15 -13.38
CA THR A 24 33.20 -0.12 -13.60
C THR A 24 33.63 -0.85 -12.33
N LEU A 25 33.71 -0.17 -11.17
CA LEU A 25 33.99 -0.82 -9.88
C LEU A 25 32.81 -1.66 -9.37
N VAL A 26 31.58 -1.25 -9.70
CA VAL A 26 30.38 -2.02 -9.37
C VAL A 26 30.35 -3.33 -10.18
N TYR A 27 30.74 -3.28 -11.45
CA TYR A 27 30.77 -4.48 -12.29
C TYR A 27 31.85 -5.48 -11.86
N TRP A 28 33.04 -5.03 -11.45
CA TRP A 28 34.10 -5.96 -11.04
C TRP A 28 33.86 -6.57 -9.64
N GLY A 29 33.27 -5.81 -8.71
CA GLY A 29 32.82 -6.35 -7.41
C GLY A 29 31.66 -7.36 -7.53
N VAL A 30 30.82 -7.24 -8.55
CA VAL A 30 29.72 -8.17 -8.84
C VAL A 30 30.22 -9.45 -9.54
N ILE A 31 31.29 -9.36 -10.35
CA ILE A 31 31.84 -10.52 -11.09
C ILE A 31 32.62 -11.49 -10.18
N GLU A 32 33.40 -10.99 -9.21
CA GLU A 32 34.13 -11.85 -8.26
C GLU A 32 33.19 -12.53 -7.23
N PHE A 33 32.05 -11.91 -6.90
CA PHE A 33 30.99 -12.57 -6.13
C PHE A 33 30.26 -13.67 -6.91
N TRP A 34 30.40 -13.71 -8.25
CA TRP A 34 29.66 -14.64 -9.12
C TRP A 34 30.34 -16.00 -9.32
N LYS A 35 31.54 -16.22 -8.74
CA LYS A 35 32.23 -17.53 -8.77
C LYS A 35 32.09 -18.35 -7.49
N CYS A 36 31.32 -17.89 -6.51
CA CYS A 36 31.11 -18.64 -5.27
C CYS A 36 29.64 -19.08 -5.12
N ASN A 37 29.40 -20.36 -5.43
CA ASN A 37 28.24 -21.16 -5.01
C ASN A 37 26.92 -20.99 -5.80
N LYS A 38 26.87 -21.65 -6.97
CA LYS A 38 25.70 -21.79 -7.87
C LYS A 38 24.44 -22.34 -7.19
N GLN A 39 24.57 -23.03 -6.05
CA GLN A 39 23.45 -23.56 -5.27
C GLN A 39 22.80 -22.49 -4.37
N LEU A 40 23.58 -21.51 -3.89
CA LEU A 40 23.10 -20.46 -2.99
C LEU A 40 22.37 -19.34 -3.76
N PHE A 41 22.77 -19.07 -5.00
CA PHE A 41 22.12 -18.09 -5.88
C PHE A 41 20.69 -18.51 -6.28
N LEU A 42 20.45 -19.82 -6.44
CA LEU A 42 19.11 -20.37 -6.68
C LEU A 42 18.18 -20.24 -5.46
N ILE A 43 18.73 -20.28 -4.25
CA ILE A 43 17.97 -20.16 -2.99
C ILE A 43 17.50 -18.70 -2.77
N CYS A 44 18.33 -17.71 -3.06
CA CYS A 44 17.94 -16.29 -2.96
C CYS A 44 16.85 -15.88 -3.97
N LEU A 45 16.79 -16.50 -5.15
CA LEU A 45 15.72 -16.29 -6.14
C LEU A 45 14.36 -16.83 -5.67
N PHE A 46 14.35 -17.86 -4.82
CA PHE A 46 13.11 -18.45 -4.28
C PHE A 46 12.49 -17.65 -3.12
N CYS A 47 13.23 -16.73 -2.49
CA CYS A 47 12.72 -15.95 -1.35
C CYS A 47 11.83 -14.77 -1.74
N PHE A 48 11.75 -14.39 -3.02
CA PHE A 48 10.98 -13.22 -3.46
C PHE A 48 9.49 -13.51 -3.74
N THR A 49 9.06 -14.77 -3.78
CA THR A 49 7.69 -15.11 -4.15
C THR A 49 6.85 -15.52 -2.94
N ALA A 50 6.47 -14.56 -2.10
CA ALA A 50 5.19 -14.59 -1.35
C ALA A 50 5.04 -13.38 -0.41
N VAL A 51 5.07 -12.15 -0.93
CA VAL A 51 4.41 -11.05 -0.20
C VAL A 51 3.01 -10.91 -0.77
N GLN A 52 2.02 -11.43 -0.04
CA GLN A 52 0.61 -11.18 -0.33
C GLN A 52 0.25 -9.81 0.27
N GLY A 53 0.31 -8.77 -0.56
CA GLY A 53 -0.12 -7.42 -0.18
C GLY A 53 -1.64 -7.32 -0.12
N GLN A 54 -2.14 -6.55 0.84
CA GLN A 54 -3.54 -6.13 0.92
C GLN A 54 -3.64 -4.69 0.42
N SER A 55 -4.65 -4.37 -0.39
CA SER A 55 -4.85 -3.00 -0.86
C SER A 55 -6.33 -2.59 -0.83
N LEU A 56 -6.55 -1.31 -0.52
CA LEU A 56 -7.84 -0.64 -0.59
C LEU A 56 -7.73 0.44 -1.68
N THR A 57 -8.49 0.27 -2.76
CA THR A 57 -8.47 1.20 -3.89
C THR A 57 -9.78 1.96 -3.94
N SER A 58 -9.76 3.25 -3.58
CA SER A 58 -10.90 4.15 -3.73
C SER A 58 -11.10 4.56 -5.19
N SER A 59 -12.34 4.91 -5.55
CA SER A 59 -12.68 5.50 -6.85
C SER A 59 -11.93 6.80 -7.08
N GLU A 60 -11.80 7.17 -8.36
CA GLU A 60 -11.18 8.43 -8.77
C GLU A 60 -11.92 9.65 -8.19
N PRO A 61 -11.20 10.76 -7.96
CA PRO A 61 -11.83 12.00 -7.53
C PRO A 61 -12.84 12.48 -8.57
N GLU A 62 -14.10 12.66 -8.17
CA GLU A 62 -15.17 13.14 -9.05
C GLU A 62 -15.70 14.49 -8.57
N VAL A 63 -15.84 15.44 -9.50
CA VAL A 63 -16.43 16.75 -9.24
C VAL A 63 -17.83 16.79 -9.86
N LYS A 64 -18.85 16.90 -9.01
CA LYS A 64 -20.27 16.96 -9.42
C LYS A 64 -20.94 18.26 -9.00
N LYS A 65 -22.11 18.53 -9.59
CA LYS A 65 -22.92 19.69 -9.21
C LYS A 65 -23.64 19.43 -7.90
N LEU A 66 -24.00 20.52 -7.21
CA LEU A 66 -24.81 20.46 -6.00
C LEU A 66 -26.19 19.87 -6.30
N GLY A 67 -26.73 19.08 -5.38
CA GLY A 67 -28.02 18.41 -5.50
C GLY A 67 -27.98 17.08 -6.26
N GLU A 68 -26.91 16.78 -7.00
CA GLU A 68 -26.72 15.48 -7.65
C GLU A 68 -26.34 14.41 -6.61
N SER A 69 -26.58 13.14 -6.95
CA SER A 69 -26.08 12.02 -6.15
C SER A 69 -24.78 11.48 -6.73
N VAL A 70 -23.83 11.19 -5.85
CA VAL A 70 -22.57 10.54 -6.19
C VAL A 70 -22.44 9.25 -5.42
N THR A 71 -21.89 8.24 -6.08
CA THR A 71 -21.60 6.95 -5.47
C THR A 71 -20.10 6.75 -5.55
N LEU A 72 -19.46 6.74 -4.38
CA LEU A 72 -18.05 6.42 -4.24
C LEU A 72 -17.90 4.91 -4.11
N SER A 73 -16.85 4.35 -4.70
CA SER A 73 -16.54 2.92 -4.58
C SER A 73 -15.17 2.72 -3.94
N CYS A 74 -15.02 1.61 -3.21
CA CYS A 74 -13.76 1.16 -2.67
C CYS A 74 -13.62 -0.33 -2.94
N THR A 75 -12.59 -0.70 -3.68
CA THR A 75 -12.29 -2.10 -4.04
C THR A 75 -11.25 -2.64 -3.07
N VAL A 76 -11.53 -3.81 -2.50
CA VAL A 76 -10.63 -4.50 -1.57
C VAL A 76 -9.95 -5.65 -2.32
N SER A 77 -8.62 -5.65 -2.35
CA SER A 77 -7.83 -6.72 -2.96
C SER A 77 -6.96 -7.42 -1.92
N GLY A 78 -6.77 -8.73 -2.08
CA GLY A 78 -5.95 -9.56 -1.18
C GLY A 78 -6.62 -9.99 0.13
N ILE A 79 -7.92 -9.71 0.32
CA ILE A 79 -8.68 -10.07 1.53
C ILE A 79 -10.14 -10.38 1.17
N SER A 80 -10.79 -11.29 1.91
CA SER A 80 -12.24 -11.45 1.86
C SER A 80 -12.95 -10.32 2.62
N MET A 81 -13.91 -9.64 1.96
CA MET A 81 -14.74 -8.64 2.63
C MET A 81 -15.78 -9.26 3.58
N GLY A 82 -16.06 -10.57 3.51
CA GLY A 82 -17.17 -11.28 4.18
C GLY A 82 -17.52 -10.79 5.60
N SER A 83 -16.86 -11.31 6.63
CA SER A 83 -17.18 -11.06 8.05
C SER A 83 -16.57 -9.78 8.63
N ASN A 84 -15.90 -8.97 7.80
CA ASN A 84 -15.17 -7.80 8.25
C ASN A 84 -16.05 -6.55 8.29
N TRP A 85 -15.90 -5.77 9.36
CA TRP A 85 -16.44 -4.43 9.46
C TRP A 85 -15.68 -3.49 8.53
N MET A 86 -16.45 -2.79 7.70
CA MET A 86 -15.95 -1.79 6.78
C MET A 86 -16.49 -0.43 7.16
N HIS A 87 -15.61 0.55 7.26
CA HIS A 87 -15.89 1.88 7.74
C HIS A 87 -15.72 2.88 6.61
N TRP A 88 -16.56 3.91 6.61
CA TRP A 88 -16.39 5.11 5.80
C TRP A 88 -16.04 6.29 6.69
N ILE A 89 -15.01 7.02 6.30
CA ILE A 89 -14.49 8.18 7.01
C ILE A 89 -14.33 9.30 5.98
N ARG A 90 -14.69 10.53 6.35
CA ARG A 90 -14.41 11.72 5.52
C ARG A 90 -13.48 12.68 6.22
N GLN A 91 -12.67 13.37 5.44
CA GLN A 91 -11.78 14.42 5.90
C GLN A 91 -12.08 15.71 5.17
N LYS A 92 -12.57 16.71 5.91
CA LYS A 92 -12.79 18.06 5.36
C LYS A 92 -11.49 18.87 5.41
N PRO A 93 -11.29 19.83 4.49
CA PRO A 93 -10.11 20.70 4.53
C PRO A 93 -10.02 21.42 5.88
N GLY A 94 -8.88 21.33 6.55
CA GLY A 94 -8.64 21.97 7.85
C GLY A 94 -9.41 21.37 9.03
N LYS A 95 -10.07 20.21 8.86
CA LYS A 95 -10.73 19.47 9.95
C LYS A 95 -10.12 18.08 10.12
N GLY A 96 -10.39 17.46 11.27
CA GLY A 96 -10.03 16.07 11.53
C GLY A 96 -10.84 15.08 10.69
N LEU A 97 -10.52 13.80 10.89
CA LEU A 97 -11.29 12.68 10.34
C LEU A 97 -12.67 12.61 11.01
N GLU A 98 -13.73 12.54 10.22
CA GLU A 98 -15.11 12.39 10.67
C GLU A 98 -15.63 11.02 10.20
N TRP A 99 -15.98 10.16 11.15
CA TRP A 99 -16.55 8.85 10.86
C TRP A 99 -17.98 9.01 10.34
N ILE A 100 -18.30 8.37 9.20
CA ILE A 100 -19.64 8.42 8.59
C ILE A 100 -20.49 7.25 9.08
N GLY A 101 -19.90 6.05 9.07
CA GLY A 101 -20.65 4.83 9.34
C GLY A 101 -19.84 3.56 9.08
N CYS A 102 -20.43 2.42 9.41
CA CYS A 102 -19.86 1.10 9.14
C CYS A 102 -20.91 0.07 8.73
N ILE A 103 -20.47 -0.96 8.03
CA ILE A 103 -21.28 -2.10 7.61
C ILE A 103 -20.47 -3.40 7.72
N ASN A 104 -21.09 -4.49 8.19
CA ASN A 104 -20.51 -5.83 8.18
C ASN A 104 -21.06 -6.67 7.02
N THR A 105 -21.35 -7.96 7.21
CA THR A 105 -21.87 -8.90 6.20
C THR A 105 -23.38 -8.78 6.00
N GLY A 106 -24.06 -8.09 6.92
CA GLY A 106 -25.52 -7.92 6.90
C GLY A 106 -25.99 -6.68 6.14
N THR A 107 -27.31 -6.48 6.15
CA THR A 107 -28.00 -5.31 5.54
C THR A 107 -28.01 -4.08 6.44
N THR A 108 -27.65 -4.21 7.72
CA THR A 108 -27.71 -3.10 8.67
C THR A 108 -26.39 -2.34 8.68
N ALA A 109 -26.46 -1.09 8.24
CA ALA A 109 -25.37 -0.12 8.37
C ALA A 109 -25.62 0.80 9.57
N TYR A 110 -24.55 1.11 10.31
CA TYR A 110 -24.57 2.08 11.39
C TYR A 110 -24.01 3.40 10.88
N TYR A 111 -24.57 4.52 11.34
CA TYR A 111 -24.21 5.86 10.88
C TYR A 111 -23.90 6.76 12.06
N ALA A 112 -23.05 7.76 11.85
CA ALA A 112 -22.88 8.84 12.79
C ALA A 112 -24.18 9.64 12.94
N GLN A 113 -24.49 10.03 14.18
CA GLN A 113 -25.75 10.70 14.52
C GLN A 113 -25.95 12.02 13.76
N SER A 114 -24.87 12.73 13.44
CA SER A 114 -24.89 13.97 12.65
C SER A 114 -25.12 13.76 11.14
N LEU A 115 -24.86 12.55 10.63
CA LEU A 115 -24.84 12.25 9.19
C LEU A 115 -25.91 11.24 8.77
N GLN A 116 -26.81 10.91 9.68
CA GLN A 116 -27.89 9.97 9.44
C GLN A 116 -28.81 10.46 8.29
N GLY A 117 -29.14 9.56 7.36
CA GLY A 117 -30.02 9.85 6.22
C GLY A 117 -29.36 10.54 5.02
N GLN A 118 -28.16 11.12 5.19
CA GLN A 118 -27.43 11.79 4.10
C GLN A 118 -26.60 10.81 3.26
N PHE A 119 -26.17 9.72 3.87
CA PHE A 119 -25.34 8.69 3.25
C PHE A 119 -26.06 7.35 3.23
N THR A 120 -25.72 6.52 2.25
CA THR A 120 -26.16 5.13 2.16
C THR A 120 -24.95 4.26 1.88
N ILE A 121 -24.63 3.38 2.83
CA ILE A 121 -23.50 2.46 2.74
C ILE A 121 -24.02 1.11 2.23
N THR A 122 -23.38 0.59 1.18
CA THR A 122 -23.70 -0.72 0.60
C THR A 122 -22.42 -1.52 0.44
N LYS A 123 -22.50 -2.84 0.64
CA LYS A 123 -21.36 -3.75 0.50
C LYS A 123 -21.72 -4.87 -0.48
N ASP A 124 -20.85 -5.11 -1.45
CA ASP A 124 -20.93 -6.23 -2.37
C ASP A 124 -19.76 -7.18 -2.10
N SER A 125 -20.03 -8.23 -1.31
CA SER A 125 -19.03 -9.24 -0.95
C SER A 125 -18.64 -10.11 -2.13
N SER A 126 -19.47 -10.23 -3.17
CA SER A 126 -19.17 -11.02 -4.37
C SER A 126 -18.13 -10.33 -5.24
N LYS A 127 -18.15 -9.00 -5.28
CA LYS A 127 -17.18 -8.17 -6.02
C LYS A 127 -16.02 -7.67 -5.17
N ASN A 128 -16.04 -7.91 -3.86
CA ASN A 128 -15.15 -7.27 -2.89
C ASN A 128 -15.13 -5.73 -3.06
N GLN A 129 -16.32 -5.14 -3.16
CA GLN A 129 -16.49 -3.70 -3.28
C GLN A 129 -17.40 -3.12 -2.20
N LEU A 130 -17.00 -1.98 -1.68
CA LEU A 130 -17.76 -1.14 -0.77
C LEU A 130 -18.24 0.10 -1.51
N TYR A 131 -19.49 0.50 -1.30
CA TYR A 131 -20.07 1.69 -1.91
C TYR A 131 -20.59 2.65 -0.84
N LEU A 132 -20.39 3.94 -1.08
CA LEU A 132 -20.98 5.03 -0.32
C LEU A 132 -21.74 5.92 -1.30
N LYS A 133 -23.06 5.89 -1.21
CA LYS A 133 -23.92 6.82 -1.94
C LYS A 133 -24.18 8.05 -1.08
N VAL A 134 -23.86 9.21 -1.62
CA VAL A 134 -24.17 10.51 -1.03
C VAL A 134 -25.49 11.00 -1.63
N ASN A 135 -26.50 11.19 -0.79
CA ASN A 135 -27.81 11.65 -1.20
C ASN A 135 -27.81 13.18 -1.24
N SER A 136 -27.95 13.75 -2.45
CA SER A 136 -27.97 15.19 -2.71
C SER A 136 -26.73 15.93 -2.19
N LEU A 137 -25.70 16.00 -3.03
CA LEU A 137 -24.44 16.69 -2.75
C LEU A 137 -24.65 18.13 -2.27
N LYS A 138 -24.05 18.47 -1.13
CA LYS A 138 -23.97 19.83 -0.62
C LYS A 138 -22.53 20.31 -0.59
N THR A 139 -22.35 21.63 -0.49
CA THR A 139 -21.01 22.23 -0.37
C THR A 139 -20.25 21.71 0.86
N GLU A 140 -20.97 21.37 1.92
CA GLU A 140 -20.41 20.80 3.15
C GLU A 140 -19.89 19.37 3.01
N ASP A 141 -20.24 18.66 1.93
CA ASP A 141 -19.81 17.28 1.67
C ASP A 141 -18.52 17.20 0.83
N SER A 142 -17.95 18.36 0.45
CA SER A 142 -16.65 18.43 -0.19
C SER A 142 -15.55 18.01 0.80
N ALA A 143 -15.05 16.79 0.63
CA ALA A 143 -14.11 16.15 1.52
C ALA A 143 -13.36 15.03 0.78
N VAL A 144 -12.25 14.58 1.35
CA VAL A 144 -11.62 13.32 0.92
C VAL A 144 -12.30 12.17 1.67
N TYR A 145 -12.68 11.12 0.96
CA TYR A 145 -13.37 9.96 1.52
C TYR A 145 -12.44 8.75 1.55
N TYR A 146 -12.38 8.12 2.72
CA TYR A 146 -11.55 6.95 2.98
C TYR A 146 -12.42 5.78 3.38
N CYS A 147 -12.15 4.62 2.78
CA CYS A 147 -12.61 3.34 3.29
C CYS A 147 -11.55 2.76 4.23
N ALA A 148 -11.99 2.21 5.34
CA ALA A 148 -11.14 1.53 6.30
C ALA A 148 -11.74 0.18 6.67
N ARG A 149 -10.89 -0.79 6.98
CA ARG A 149 -11.30 -2.07 7.54
C ARG A 149 -10.96 -2.07 9.02
N ASP A 150 -11.86 -2.59 9.84
CA ASP A 150 -11.48 -2.96 11.20
C ASP A 150 -10.63 -4.24 11.13
N THR A 151 -9.32 -4.06 11.20
CA THR A 151 -8.40 -5.15 11.54
C THR A 151 -8.19 -5.09 13.03
N VAL A 152 -8.71 -6.09 13.76
CA VAL A 152 -8.30 -6.32 15.15
C VAL A 152 -6.82 -6.64 15.11
N THR A 153 -5.99 -5.61 15.20
CA THR A 153 -4.62 -5.77 15.66
C THR A 153 -4.82 -6.00 17.15
N GLN A 154 -4.89 -7.27 17.56
CA GLN A 154 -4.78 -7.59 18.99
C GLN A 154 -3.35 -7.20 19.38
N ASP A 155 -3.14 -5.93 19.69
CA ASP A 155 -2.13 -5.56 20.65
C ASP A 155 -2.71 -5.96 22.00
N PRO A 156 -2.20 -7.00 22.68
CA PRO A 156 -2.70 -7.41 23.99
C PRO A 156 -2.63 -6.29 25.04
N ALA A 157 -1.93 -5.18 24.76
CA ALA A 157 -1.70 -4.09 25.69
C ALA A 157 -2.61 -2.86 25.52
N ALA A 158 -3.46 -2.77 24.49
CA ALA A 158 -4.32 -1.59 24.31
C ALA A 158 -5.77 -1.87 24.73
N PRO A 159 -6.25 -1.38 25.89
CA PRO A 159 -7.64 -1.49 26.27
C PRO A 159 -8.51 -0.65 25.33
N TYR A 160 -9.49 -1.31 24.70
CA TYR A 160 -10.55 -0.67 23.92
C TYR A 160 -11.26 0.38 24.78
N LYS A 161 -11.16 1.66 24.40
CA LYS A 161 -11.98 2.73 24.97
C LYS A 161 -13.24 2.87 24.13
N ASN A 162 -14.38 2.57 24.77
CA ASN A 162 -15.74 2.82 24.28
C ASN A 162 -15.95 4.30 23.92
#